data_AF-A0A495KRE0-F1
#
_entry.id   AF-A0A495KRE0-F1
#
_cell.length_a   1.000
_cell.length_b   1.000
_cell.length_c   1.000
_cell.angle_alpha   90.00
_cell.angle_beta   90.00
_cell.angle_gamma   90.00
#
_symmetry.space_group_name_H-M   'P 1'
#
loop_
_entity.id
_entity.type
_entity.pdbx_description
1 polymer ?
#
loop_
_entity_poly.entity_id
_entity_poly.type
_entity_poly.pdbx_seq_one_letter_code
_entity_poly.pdbx_strand_id
1 'polypeptide(L)'
;MAISKNNIAWGIRIVISFLFLLSAVAKLYPSPYFAISTFEVKQLYPMGFSEGFAPYFSRVLIGIELALGFLILQKNFLRSIVIPATILLLAVFTTHLLIETIQNGGNSGNCGCFGSLLPMTPIEAILKNVAAMALLIWLFIIMPKSNEKHDNFWLLTTVTLASILALFMLAPIQPIESSFTVSTPEETTTDTIPETIVDTTKTVIIKDTVKKVAEIKEIVKAIPTEPAKHKSGYAHYFSNIDKGRKTLCFFVPGCDHCRDAAKELTEMRKNTKDFPEISIIFMNEEADLIPAFFKYAGAEYPYKIIEVIPFWKVLGSGKDTPGVKYLWNGNDYKYYWGIGDNKFDAADFQNLISKPYSELKK
;
A
#
# COMPACT_ATOMS: atom_id res chain seq x y z
N MET A 1 -41.44 22.81 22.16
CA MET A 1 -40.44 22.88 23.26
C MET A 1 -39.25 23.66 22.73
N ALA A 2 -39.02 24.90 23.21
CA ALA A 2 -37.90 25.71 22.73
C ALA A 2 -36.59 25.09 23.23
N ILE A 3 -35.74 24.60 22.32
CA ILE A 3 -34.43 24.05 22.68
C ILE A 3 -33.57 25.21 23.21
N SER A 4 -33.07 25.08 24.43
CA SER A 4 -32.21 26.11 25.03
C SER A 4 -30.89 26.23 24.25
N LYS A 5 -30.32 27.44 24.16
CA LYS A 5 -29.02 27.67 23.52
C LYS A 5 -27.91 26.75 24.08
N ASN A 6 -28.00 26.43 25.38
CA ASN A 6 -27.08 25.50 26.03
C ASN A 6 -27.24 24.06 25.56
N ASN A 7 -28.48 23.59 25.34
CA ASN A 7 -28.74 22.26 24.82
C ASN A 7 -28.24 22.13 23.37
N ILE A 8 -28.42 23.18 22.56
CA ILE A 8 -27.87 23.24 21.20
C ILE A 8 -26.34 23.19 21.23
N ALA A 9 -25.70 24.01 22.08
CA ALA A 9 -24.25 24.03 22.21
C ALA A 9 -23.68 22.66 22.63
N TRP A 10 -24.30 21.99 23.60
CA TRP A 10 -23.89 20.65 24.00
C TRP A 10 -24.12 19.60 22.92
N GLY A 11 -25.25 19.67 22.20
CA GLY A 11 -25.51 18.78 21.06
C GLY A 11 -24.44 18.90 19.98
N ILE A 12 -24.08 20.12 19.59
CA ILE A 12 -23.01 20.35 18.60
C ILE A 12 -21.68 19.77 19.10
N ARG A 13 -21.32 20.01 20.37
CA ARG A 13 -20.06 19.52 20.95
C ARG A 13 -19.97 18.00 20.94
N ILE A 14 -21.05 17.31 21.28
CA ILE A 14 -21.11 15.84 21.25
C ILE A 14 -20.94 15.33 19.81
N VAL A 15 -21.65 15.92 18.84
CA VAL A 15 -21.55 15.52 17.43
C VAL A 15 -20.12 15.71 16.90
N ILE A 16 -19.52 16.89 17.12
CA ILE A 16 -18.16 17.14 16.63
C ILE A 16 -17.13 16.26 17.35
N SER A 17 -17.26 16.09 18.67
CA SER A 17 -16.39 15.20 19.44
C SER A 17 -16.44 13.78 18.91
N PHE A 18 -17.64 13.24 18.70
CA PHE A 18 -17.82 11.91 18.13
C PHE A 18 -17.15 11.78 16.74
N LEU A 19 -17.35 12.77 15.86
CA LEU A 19 -16.73 12.77 14.53
C LEU A 19 -15.20 12.74 14.59
N PHE A 20 -14.58 13.46 15.53
CA PHE A 20 -13.12 13.51 15.69
C PHE A 20 -12.56 12.24 16.33
N LEU A 21 -13.21 11.74 17.38
CA LEU A 21 -12.79 10.49 18.04
C LEU A 21 -12.92 9.30 17.10
N LEU A 22 -14.05 9.19 16.38
CA LEU A 22 -14.24 8.15 15.38
C LEU A 22 -13.20 8.26 14.26
N SER A 23 -12.89 9.48 13.82
CA SER A 23 -11.87 9.74 12.78
C SER A 23 -10.47 9.34 13.21
N ALA A 24 -10.07 9.68 14.43
CA ALA A 24 -8.78 9.27 14.99
C ALA A 24 -8.66 7.75 15.11
N VAL A 25 -9.71 7.06 15.59
CA VAL A 25 -9.73 5.58 15.69
C VAL A 25 -9.72 4.92 14.31
N ALA A 26 -10.51 5.44 13.37
CA ALA A 26 -10.63 4.88 12.04
C ALA A 26 -9.32 4.99 11.24
N LYS A 27 -8.49 6.02 11.52
CA LYS A 27 -7.13 6.15 10.98
C LYS A 27 -6.11 5.14 11.55
N LEU A 28 -6.49 4.33 12.54
CA LEU A 28 -5.66 3.27 13.12
C LEU A 28 -6.10 1.87 12.68
N TYR A 29 -7.11 1.78 11.81
CA TYR A 29 -7.63 0.52 11.29
C TYR A 29 -7.02 0.20 9.91
N PRO A 30 -6.75 -1.08 9.57
CA PRO A 30 -6.95 -2.29 10.38
C PRO A 30 -5.97 -2.46 11.54
N SER A 31 -4.70 -2.13 11.32
CA SER A 31 -3.68 -2.06 12.36
C SER A 31 -3.06 -0.65 12.45
N PRO A 32 -2.70 -0.16 13.65
CA PRO A 32 -2.15 1.19 13.80
C PRO A 32 -0.87 1.39 13.00
N TYR A 33 -0.01 0.38 12.92
CA TYR A 33 1.25 0.44 12.18
C TYR A 33 1.00 0.54 10.67
N PHE A 34 0.21 -0.38 10.10
CA PHE A 34 -0.08 -0.39 8.67
C PHE A 34 -0.80 0.88 8.20
N ALA A 35 -1.83 1.32 8.94
CA ALA A 35 -2.62 2.47 8.56
C ALA A 35 -1.77 3.76 8.54
N ILE A 36 -0.98 3.98 9.60
CA ILE A 36 -0.10 5.15 9.72
C ILE A 36 1.04 5.12 8.70
N SER A 37 1.70 3.97 8.53
CA SER A 37 2.80 3.86 7.55
C SER A 37 2.31 3.96 6.10
N THR A 38 1.11 3.47 5.80
CA THR A 38 0.50 3.67 4.48
C THR A 38 0.18 5.15 4.25
N PHE A 39 -0.37 5.86 5.25
CA PHE A 39 -0.58 7.30 5.17
C PHE A 39 0.74 8.07 4.96
N GLU A 40 1.81 7.71 5.66
CA GLU A 40 3.13 8.32 5.49
C GLU A 40 3.63 8.19 4.03
N VAL A 41 3.60 6.98 3.49
CA VAL A 41 4.13 6.71 2.14
C VAL A 41 3.24 7.27 1.03
N LYS A 42 1.90 7.18 1.20
CA LYS A 42 0.95 7.57 0.15
C LYS A 42 0.62 9.05 0.15
N GLN A 43 0.69 9.72 1.30
CA GLN A 43 0.25 11.10 1.45
C GLN A 43 1.42 12.02 1.82
N LEU A 44 2.18 11.70 2.87
CA LEU A 44 3.23 12.61 3.36
C LEU A 44 4.47 12.65 2.45
N TYR A 45 4.94 11.51 1.95
CA TYR A 45 6.14 11.48 1.09
C TYR A 45 5.93 12.23 -0.24
N PRO A 46 4.79 12.08 -0.95
CA PRO A 46 4.51 12.90 -2.13
C PRO A 46 4.43 14.40 -1.83
N MET A 47 4.06 14.80 -0.60
CA MET A 47 4.09 16.19 -0.15
C MET A 47 5.51 16.72 0.16
N GLY A 48 6.54 15.87 0.08
CA GLY A 48 7.94 16.24 0.33
C GLY A 48 8.43 16.02 1.76
N PHE A 49 7.67 15.31 2.60
CA PHE A 49 8.14 14.94 3.94
C PHE A 49 9.22 13.86 3.84
N SER A 50 10.27 13.99 4.66
CA SER A 50 11.33 12.99 4.73
C SER A 50 10.89 11.75 5.51
N GLU A 51 11.51 10.61 5.19
CA GLU A 51 11.25 9.33 5.88
C GLU A 51 11.56 9.37 7.39
N GLY A 52 12.47 10.26 7.79
CA GLY A 52 12.79 10.48 9.21
C GLY A 52 11.78 11.37 9.93
N PHE A 53 11.08 12.27 9.23
CA PHE A 53 10.17 13.24 9.85
C PHE A 53 8.70 12.81 9.76
N ALA A 54 8.28 12.19 8.66
CA ALA A 54 6.90 11.78 8.46
C ALA A 54 6.33 10.90 9.59
N PRO A 55 7.10 9.94 10.16
CA PRO A 55 6.58 9.13 11.27
C PRO A 55 6.23 9.91 12.52
N TYR A 56 6.98 10.97 12.83
CA TYR A 56 6.66 11.85 13.96
C TYR A 56 5.46 12.72 13.64
N PHE A 57 5.43 13.29 12.43
CA PHE A 57 4.36 14.19 12.02
C PHE A 57 3.00 13.49 11.95
N SER A 58 2.92 12.29 11.37
CA SER A 58 1.67 11.51 11.25
C SER A 58 1.05 11.22 12.62
N ARG A 59 1.86 10.76 13.59
CA ARG A 59 1.43 10.44 14.95
C ARG A 59 1.00 11.67 15.75
N VAL A 60 1.75 12.76 15.64
CA VAL A 60 1.38 14.04 16.27
C VAL A 60 0.07 14.56 15.70
N LEU A 61 -0.11 14.49 14.38
CA LEU A 61 -1.32 14.95 13.70
C LEU A 61 -2.57 14.18 14.15
N ILE A 62 -2.51 12.84 14.15
CA ILE A 62 -3.61 11.99 14.63
C ILE A 62 -3.82 12.16 16.14
N GLY A 63 -2.75 12.34 16.92
CA GLY A 63 -2.83 12.62 18.35
C GLY A 63 -3.50 13.96 18.67
N ILE A 64 -3.25 15.00 17.87
CA ILE A 64 -3.96 16.29 17.97
C ILE A 64 -5.44 16.11 17.64
N GLU A 65 -5.78 15.34 16.61
CA GLU A 65 -7.18 15.06 16.25
C GLU A 65 -7.92 14.34 17.39
N LEU A 66 -7.29 13.32 17.98
CA LEU A 66 -7.81 12.61 19.16
C LEU A 66 -7.98 13.57 20.34
N ALA A 67 -6.99 14.42 20.61
CA ALA A 67 -7.04 15.41 21.69
C ALA A 67 -8.20 16.40 21.50
N LEU A 68 -8.38 16.96 20.30
CA LEU A 68 -9.46 17.89 19.99
C LEU A 68 -10.84 17.22 20.17
N GLY A 69 -10.96 15.94 19.82
CA GLY A 69 -12.16 15.14 20.10
C GLY A 69 -12.56 15.17 21.58
N PHE A 70 -11.61 14.97 22.50
CA PHE A 70 -11.88 15.08 23.95
C PHE A 70 -12.03 16.54 24.43
N LEU A 71 -11.20 17.45 23.93
CA LEU A 71 -11.15 18.83 24.38
C LEU A 71 -12.40 19.63 24.02
N ILE A 72 -13.14 19.24 22.99
CA ILE A 72 -14.42 19.86 22.65
C ILE A 72 -15.48 19.60 23.73
N LEU A 73 -15.41 18.49 24.48
CA LEU A 73 -16.39 18.14 25.53
C LEU A 73 -16.16 18.87 26.86
N GLN A 74 -15.00 19.48 27.06
CA GLN A 74 -14.67 20.23 28.27
C GLN A 74 -14.76 21.76 28.06
N LYS A 75 -14.81 22.54 29.15
CA LYS A 75 -15.14 23.98 29.14
C LYS A 75 -13.95 24.95 28.98
N ASN A 76 -12.76 24.54 29.40
CA ASN A 76 -11.53 25.33 29.51
C ASN A 76 -10.96 25.64 28.12
N PHE A 77 -10.68 26.91 27.83
CA PHE A 77 -10.16 27.40 26.55
C PHE A 77 -10.98 26.94 25.32
N LEU A 78 -12.25 26.57 25.54
CA LEU A 78 -13.07 25.98 24.49
C LEU A 78 -13.29 26.99 23.37
N ARG A 79 -13.60 28.25 23.71
CA ARG A 79 -13.90 29.28 22.72
C ARG A 79 -12.63 29.88 22.12
N SER A 80 -11.59 30.12 22.93
CA SER A 80 -10.39 30.82 22.45
C SER A 80 -9.40 29.93 21.70
N ILE A 81 -9.26 28.66 22.10
CA ILE A 81 -8.23 27.76 21.54
C ILE A 81 -8.88 26.58 20.84
N VAL A 82 -9.70 25.79 21.53
CA VAL A 82 -10.16 24.49 21.01
C VAL A 82 -11.01 24.63 19.75
N ILE A 83 -12.02 25.50 19.75
CA ILE A 83 -12.88 25.71 18.56
C ILE A 83 -12.06 26.27 17.38
N PRO A 84 -11.28 27.36 17.52
CA PRO A 84 -10.44 27.85 16.43
C PRO A 84 -9.42 26.83 15.91
N ALA A 85 -8.77 26.06 16.81
CA ALA A 85 -7.83 25.02 16.41
C ALA A 85 -8.51 23.89 15.62
N THR A 86 -9.73 23.51 16.02
CA THR A 86 -10.53 22.50 15.30
C THR A 86 -10.93 22.99 13.91
N ILE A 87 -11.38 24.24 13.79
CA ILE A 87 -11.70 24.86 12.50
C ILE A 87 -10.45 24.92 11.62
N LEU A 88 -9.31 25.34 12.17
CA LEU A 88 -8.05 25.43 11.45
C LEU A 88 -7.62 24.05 10.92
N LEU A 89 -7.68 23.01 11.75
CA LEU A 89 -7.32 21.65 11.35
C LEU A 89 -8.23 21.16 10.21
N LEU A 90 -9.55 21.34 10.32
CA LEU A 90 -10.50 20.99 9.27
C LEU A 90 -10.24 21.80 7.99
N ALA A 91 -9.94 23.08 8.09
CA ALA A 91 -9.65 23.93 6.94
C ALA A 91 -8.41 23.44 6.19
N VAL A 92 -7.30 23.17 6.90
CA VAL A 92 -6.06 22.65 6.30
C VAL A 92 -6.31 21.33 5.58
N PHE A 93 -6.96 20.36 6.22
CA PHE A 93 -7.28 19.08 5.58
C PHE A 93 -8.22 19.24 4.40
N THR A 94 -9.24 20.09 4.51
CA THR A 94 -10.21 20.30 3.43
C THR A 94 -9.55 20.96 2.22
N THR A 95 -8.69 21.96 2.43
CA THR A 95 -7.92 22.59 1.36
C THR A 95 -6.98 21.58 0.70
N HIS A 96 -6.30 20.74 1.49
CA HIS A 96 -5.44 19.68 0.95
C HIS A 96 -6.22 18.69 0.08
N LEU A 97 -7.33 18.14 0.58
CA LEU A 97 -8.19 17.23 -0.17
C LEU A 97 -8.74 17.87 -1.44
N LEU A 98 -9.10 19.16 -1.38
CA LEU A 98 -9.58 19.89 -2.55
C LEU A 98 -8.49 19.97 -3.64
N ILE A 99 -7.25 20.28 -3.27
CA ILE A 99 -6.12 20.32 -4.20
C ILE A 99 -5.86 18.93 -4.79
N GLU A 100 -5.83 17.88 -3.95
CA GLU A 100 -5.62 16.50 -4.39
C GLU A 100 -6.72 16.03 -5.36
N THR A 101 -7.98 16.35 -5.06
CA THR A 101 -9.14 16.02 -5.90
C THR A 101 -9.05 16.69 -7.28
N ILE A 102 -8.64 17.95 -7.32
CA ILE A 102 -8.50 18.71 -8.58
C ILE A 102 -7.32 18.20 -9.41
N GLN A 103 -6.20 17.88 -8.77
CA GLN A 103 -4.98 17.45 -9.47
C GLN A 103 -5.05 16.01 -9.96
N ASN A 104 -5.66 15.11 -9.18
CA ASN A 104 -5.72 13.68 -9.49
C ASN A 104 -7.03 13.26 -10.19
N GLY A 105 -7.93 14.21 -10.46
CA GLY A 105 -8.98 14.05 -11.48
C GLY A 105 -10.04 12.99 -11.20
N GLY A 106 -10.44 12.76 -9.95
CA GLY A 106 -11.45 11.73 -9.66
C GLY A 106 -12.18 11.90 -8.33
N ASN A 107 -13.48 11.55 -8.33
CA ASN A 107 -14.27 11.24 -7.13
C ASN A 107 -14.16 9.75 -6.74
N SER A 108 -13.24 9.02 -7.37
CA SER A 108 -13.03 7.59 -7.18
C SER A 108 -11.85 7.36 -6.21
N GLY A 109 -12.11 6.65 -5.12
CA GLY A 109 -11.12 6.29 -4.12
C GLY A 109 -11.50 6.75 -2.72
N ASN A 110 -10.79 6.22 -1.73
CA ASN A 110 -10.93 6.60 -0.33
C ASN A 110 -9.92 7.71 0.01
N CYS A 111 -10.39 8.85 0.51
CA CYS A 111 -9.53 9.97 0.89
C CYS A 111 -8.69 9.77 2.14
N GLY A 112 -8.76 8.60 2.79
CA GLY A 112 -7.94 8.26 3.95
C GLY A 112 -8.25 9.08 5.20
N CYS A 113 -9.17 10.04 5.16
CA CYS A 113 -9.55 10.85 6.31
C CYS A 113 -10.19 10.06 7.46
N PHE A 114 -10.80 8.91 7.20
CA PHE A 114 -11.20 7.94 8.24
C PHE A 114 -10.45 6.61 8.09
N GLY A 115 -9.26 6.61 7.47
CA GLY A 115 -8.60 5.37 7.11
C GLY A 115 -9.48 4.47 6.23
N SER A 116 -9.25 3.16 6.26
CA SER A 116 -10.01 2.18 5.48
C SER A 116 -11.33 1.75 6.12
N LEU A 117 -11.59 2.11 7.39
CA LEU A 117 -12.77 1.66 8.14
C LEU A 117 -14.08 2.28 7.62
N LEU A 118 -14.03 3.54 7.20
CA LEU A 118 -15.17 4.25 6.62
C LEU A 118 -14.75 4.84 5.26
N PRO A 119 -14.78 4.05 4.18
CA PRO A 119 -14.45 4.55 2.85
C PRO A 119 -15.48 5.59 2.45
N MET A 120 -15.01 6.81 2.21
CA MET A 120 -15.82 7.92 1.70
C MET A 120 -15.09 8.56 0.53
N THR A 121 -15.88 9.07 -0.41
CA THR A 121 -15.36 9.79 -1.58
C THR A 121 -14.76 11.15 -1.18
N PRO A 122 -13.88 11.73 -2.01
CA PRO A 122 -13.33 13.06 -1.73
C PRO A 122 -14.37 14.15 -1.51
N ILE A 123 -15.45 14.12 -2.28
CA ILE A 123 -16.51 15.11 -2.16
C ILE A 123 -17.28 14.93 -0.84
N GLU A 124 -17.55 13.69 -0.42
CA GLU A 124 -18.20 13.41 0.87
C GLU A 124 -17.33 13.85 2.04
N ALA A 125 -16.00 13.60 1.96
CA ALA A 125 -15.04 14.05 2.96
C ALA A 125 -15.02 15.58 3.11
N ILE A 126 -14.97 16.29 1.98
CA ILE A 126 -15.00 17.76 1.94
C ILE A 126 -16.32 18.28 2.49
N LEU A 127 -17.47 17.74 2.06
CA LEU A 127 -18.79 18.18 2.51
C LEU A 127 -18.95 18.00 4.02
N LYS A 128 -18.52 16.86 4.57
CA LYS A 128 -18.53 16.59 6.00
C LYS A 128 -17.66 17.59 6.77
N ASN A 129 -16.45 17.89 6.29
CA ASN A 129 -15.57 18.86 6.95
C ASN A 129 -16.15 20.28 6.90
N VAL A 130 -16.73 20.70 5.77
CA VAL A 130 -17.41 22.00 5.63
C VAL A 130 -18.62 22.09 6.58
N ALA A 131 -19.42 21.04 6.67
CA ALA A 131 -20.55 20.98 7.61
C ALA A 131 -20.07 21.06 9.06
N ALA A 132 -19.01 20.34 9.42
CA ALA A 132 -18.40 20.41 10.76
C ALA A 132 -17.86 21.82 11.07
N MET A 133 -17.20 22.48 10.12
CA MET A 133 -16.77 23.88 10.27
C MET A 133 -17.95 24.83 10.48
N ALA A 134 -19.04 24.68 9.72
CA ALA A 134 -20.24 25.50 9.88
C ALA A 134 -20.87 25.32 11.27
N LEU A 135 -20.95 24.09 11.77
CA LEU A 135 -21.41 23.79 13.13
C LEU A 135 -20.50 24.40 14.21
N LEU A 136 -19.18 24.37 14.02
CA LEU A 136 -18.22 24.98 14.94
C LEU A 136 -18.29 26.51 14.94
N ILE A 137 -18.47 27.13 13.77
CA ILE A 137 -18.71 28.59 13.66
C ILE A 137 -20.01 28.95 14.38
N TRP A 138 -21.07 28.16 14.19
CA TRP A 138 -22.33 28.38 14.90
C TRP A 138 -22.16 28.24 16.41
N LEU A 139 -21.43 27.21 16.86
CA LEU A 139 -21.07 27.00 18.27
C LEU A 139 -20.31 28.23 18.84
N PHE A 140 -19.34 28.76 18.09
CA PHE A 140 -18.57 29.94 18.48
C PHE A 140 -19.44 31.19 18.67
N ILE A 141 -20.50 31.35 17.85
CA ILE A 141 -21.43 32.49 17.92
C ILE A 141 -22.39 32.35 19.10
N ILE A 142 -22.96 31.16 19.34
CA ILE A 142 -23.95 30.96 20.42
C ILE A 142 -23.33 30.92 21.81
N MET A 143 -22.05 30.55 21.91
CA MET A 143 -21.35 30.55 23.19
C MET A 143 -21.13 31.98 23.70
N PRO A 144 -21.40 32.26 24.98
CA PRO A 144 -21.12 33.56 25.58
C PRO A 144 -19.60 33.84 25.57
N LYS A 145 -19.21 35.11 25.60
CA LYS A 145 -17.79 35.48 25.76
C LYS A 145 -17.40 35.13 27.19
N SER A 146 -16.87 33.92 27.36
CA SER A 146 -16.35 33.43 28.64
C SER A 146 -15.12 34.25 29.03
N ASN A 147 -15.02 34.63 30.31
CA ASN A 147 -13.79 35.17 30.87
C ASN A 147 -12.89 33.99 31.24
N GLU A 148 -12.15 33.48 30.25
CA GLU A 148 -11.31 32.27 30.36
C GLU A 148 -10.04 32.47 31.21
N LYS A 149 -9.94 33.57 31.98
CA LYS A 149 -8.81 33.85 32.87
C LYS A 149 -8.60 32.80 33.97
N HIS A 150 -9.64 32.05 34.33
CA HIS A 150 -9.58 30.99 35.35
C HIS A 150 -9.55 29.58 34.76
N ASP A 151 -9.38 29.46 33.45
CA ASP A 151 -9.38 28.16 32.79
C ASP A 151 -8.10 27.39 33.11
N ASN A 152 -8.23 26.09 33.35
CA ASN A 152 -7.10 25.26 33.73
C ASN A 152 -6.28 24.88 32.49
N PHE A 153 -5.17 25.59 32.27
CA PHE A 153 -4.24 25.33 31.16
C PHE A 153 -3.65 23.92 31.20
N TRP A 154 -3.47 23.35 32.40
CA TRP A 154 -2.97 21.99 32.55
C TRP A 154 -3.89 20.95 31.92
N LEU A 155 -5.21 21.14 31.97
CA LEU A 155 -6.13 20.19 31.34
C LEU A 155 -5.89 20.13 29.83
N LEU A 156 -5.70 21.29 29.19
CA LEU A 156 -5.44 21.39 27.76
C LEU A 156 -4.15 20.67 27.38
N THR A 157 -3.06 20.95 28.11
CA THR A 157 -1.75 20.38 27.80
C THR A 157 -1.68 18.89 28.13
N THR A 158 -2.24 18.44 29.24
CA THR A 158 -2.19 17.02 29.63
C THR A 158 -3.01 16.15 28.69
N VAL A 159 -4.21 16.58 28.30
CA VAL A 159 -5.03 15.82 27.33
C VAL A 159 -4.32 15.74 25.98
N THR A 160 -3.79 16.87 25.50
CA THR A 160 -3.05 16.92 24.22
C THR A 160 -1.83 16.01 24.25
N LEU A 161 -1.00 16.12 25.30
CA LEU A 161 0.20 15.30 25.45
C LEU A 161 -0.15 13.81 25.60
N ALA A 162 -1.16 13.48 26.41
CA ALA A 162 -1.59 12.10 26.61
C ALA A 162 -2.11 11.47 25.31
N SER A 163 -2.89 12.20 24.52
CA SER A 163 -3.35 11.72 23.21
C SER A 163 -2.18 11.49 22.26
N ILE A 164 -1.23 12.43 22.16
CA ILE A 164 -0.04 12.26 21.30
C ILE A 164 0.78 11.04 21.75
N LEU A 165 1.10 10.93 23.04
CA LEU A 165 1.88 9.81 23.57
C LEU A 165 1.17 8.47 23.37
N ALA A 166 -0.16 8.43 23.48
CA ALA A 166 -0.95 7.24 23.20
C ALA A 166 -0.74 6.75 21.75
N LEU A 167 -0.62 7.65 20.77
CA LEU A 167 -0.34 7.27 19.39
C LEU A 167 1.08 6.69 19.22
N PHE A 168 2.07 7.25 19.91
CA PHE A 168 3.42 6.69 19.91
C PHE A 168 3.50 5.32 20.61
N MET A 169 2.62 5.06 21.57
CA MET A 169 2.53 3.77 22.24
C MET A 169 1.78 2.72 21.41
N LEU A 170 0.68 3.11 20.74
CA LEU A 170 -0.14 2.22 19.91
C LEU A 170 0.53 1.88 18.57
N ALA A 171 1.30 2.81 18.01
CA ALA A 171 2.03 2.63 16.76
C ALA A 171 3.48 3.08 16.95
N PRO A 172 4.35 2.28 17.59
CA PRO A 172 5.75 2.65 17.76
C PRO A 172 6.43 2.89 16.41
N ILE A 173 7.42 3.78 16.39
CA ILE A 173 8.26 3.99 15.21
C ILE A 173 9.18 2.78 15.09
N GLN A 174 9.00 2.00 14.03
CA GLN A 174 9.89 0.89 13.72
C GLN A 174 11.22 1.42 13.15
N PRO A 175 12.36 0.81 13.51
CA PRO A 175 13.63 1.16 12.89
C PRO A 175 13.55 0.92 11.38
N ILE A 176 14.35 1.68 10.62
CA ILE A 176 14.54 1.46 9.18
C ILE A 176 15.37 0.18 9.05
N GLU A 177 14.75 -0.99 9.19
CA GLU A 177 15.48 -2.24 9.01
C GLU A 177 15.80 -2.43 7.52
N SER A 178 17.09 -2.35 7.24
CA SER A 178 17.73 -2.74 5.98
C SER A 178 17.92 -4.26 5.86
N SER A 179 17.40 -5.05 6.80
CA SER A 179 17.45 -6.51 6.79
C SER A 179 16.03 -7.09 6.84
N PHE A 180 15.50 -7.39 5.67
CA PHE A 180 14.25 -8.13 5.52
C PHE A 180 14.39 -9.51 6.18
N THR A 181 13.49 -9.86 7.11
CA THR A 181 13.31 -11.25 7.55
C THR A 181 12.72 -12.03 6.40
N VAL A 182 13.62 -12.52 5.56
CA VAL A 182 13.35 -13.50 4.52
C VAL A 182 12.94 -14.80 5.22
N SER A 183 11.65 -15.01 5.39
CA SER A 183 11.14 -16.36 5.57
C SER A 183 11.41 -17.10 4.28
N THR A 184 12.14 -18.20 4.36
CA THR A 184 12.43 -19.08 3.23
C THR A 184 11.32 -20.13 3.17
N PRO A 185 10.47 -20.17 2.14
CA PRO A 185 9.93 -21.43 1.69
C PRO A 185 11.07 -22.13 0.95
N GLU A 186 11.40 -23.35 1.35
CA GLU A 186 12.24 -24.23 0.55
C GLU A 186 11.77 -24.19 -0.92
N GLU A 187 12.72 -24.15 -1.85
CA GLU A 187 12.43 -24.43 -3.25
C GLU A 187 11.88 -25.86 -3.32
N THR A 188 10.56 -26.02 -3.21
CA THR A 188 9.89 -27.30 -3.44
C THR A 188 9.91 -27.56 -4.94
N THR A 189 11.04 -28.08 -5.43
CA THR A 189 11.08 -28.80 -6.69
C THR A 189 10.39 -30.15 -6.46
N THR A 190 9.07 -30.17 -6.63
CA THR A 190 8.33 -31.42 -6.83
C THR A 190 7.64 -31.36 -8.19
N ASP A 191 8.48 -31.37 -9.24
CA ASP A 191 8.08 -31.92 -10.52
C ASP A 191 8.32 -33.43 -10.45
N THR A 192 7.33 -34.16 -9.95
CA THR A 192 7.28 -35.62 -10.12
C THR A 192 6.41 -35.92 -11.32
N ILE A 193 7.02 -35.99 -12.51
CA ILE A 193 6.55 -36.86 -13.59
C ILE A 193 7.60 -37.97 -13.70
N PRO A 194 7.26 -39.24 -13.42
CA PRO A 194 8.24 -40.32 -13.43
C PRO A 194 8.57 -40.70 -14.88
N GLU A 195 9.74 -40.30 -15.37
CA GLU A 195 10.36 -40.97 -16.50
C GLU A 195 11.61 -41.72 -16.04
N THR A 196 11.53 -43.03 -16.23
CA THR A 196 12.54 -44.05 -16.01
C THR A 196 13.87 -43.72 -16.69
N ILE A 197 14.92 -43.82 -15.88
CA ILE A 197 16.33 -43.72 -16.21
C ILE A 197 16.72 -44.88 -17.14
N VAL A 198 17.41 -44.58 -18.24
CA VAL A 198 18.42 -45.50 -18.82
C VAL A 198 19.68 -44.70 -19.12
N ASP A 199 20.67 -44.95 -18.27
CA ASP A 199 22.07 -44.54 -18.37
C ASP A 199 22.80 -45.40 -19.41
N THR A 200 23.60 -44.80 -20.29
CA THR A 200 24.89 -45.39 -20.68
C THR A 200 25.86 -44.31 -21.17
N THR A 201 26.91 -44.11 -20.39
CA THR A 201 28.18 -43.46 -20.76
C THR A 201 28.92 -44.22 -21.87
N LYS A 202 29.56 -43.52 -22.82
CA LYS A 202 30.99 -43.72 -23.17
C LYS A 202 31.50 -42.79 -24.28
N THR A 203 32.69 -42.29 -23.98
CA THR A 203 33.64 -41.47 -24.75
C THR A 203 34.19 -42.21 -25.98
N VAL A 204 34.36 -41.53 -27.12
CA VAL A 204 35.36 -41.88 -28.15
C VAL A 204 36.06 -40.61 -28.64
N ILE A 205 37.39 -40.65 -28.55
CA ILE A 205 38.36 -39.69 -29.08
C ILE A 205 38.71 -40.13 -30.50
N ILE A 206 38.65 -39.23 -31.49
CA ILE A 206 39.45 -39.33 -32.73
C ILE A 206 39.99 -37.93 -33.08
N LYS A 207 41.32 -37.83 -33.23
CA LYS A 207 42.05 -36.72 -33.84
C LYS A 207 42.15 -36.98 -35.35
N ASP A 208 41.91 -35.98 -36.20
CA ASP A 208 42.77 -35.76 -37.39
C ASP A 208 42.59 -34.37 -38.07
N THR A 209 43.69 -33.61 -38.04
CA THR A 209 44.40 -32.89 -39.12
C THR A 209 43.65 -32.12 -40.23
N VAL A 210 43.78 -30.77 -40.18
CA VAL A 210 44.03 -29.76 -41.25
C VAL A 210 43.14 -29.74 -42.52
N LYS A 211 42.38 -28.64 -42.68
CA LYS A 211 42.51 -27.73 -43.85
C LYS A 211 41.71 -26.44 -43.69
N LYS A 212 42.42 -25.32 -43.90
CA LYS A 212 41.91 -23.96 -44.05
C LYS A 212 41.14 -23.86 -45.37
N VAL A 213 39.84 -23.61 -45.30
CA VAL A 213 39.08 -22.98 -46.38
C VAL A 213 38.32 -21.82 -45.75
N ALA A 214 38.60 -20.63 -46.26
CA ALA A 214 37.91 -19.42 -45.90
C ALA A 214 36.50 -19.48 -46.49
N GLU A 215 35.50 -19.65 -45.63
CA GLU A 215 34.10 -19.42 -45.98
C GLU A 215 33.66 -18.09 -45.37
N ILE A 216 33.23 -17.21 -46.26
CA ILE A 216 32.54 -15.96 -45.97
C ILE A 216 31.22 -16.35 -45.30
N LYS A 217 31.18 -16.32 -43.96
CA LYS A 217 29.92 -16.33 -43.22
C LYS A 217 29.30 -14.95 -43.37
N GLU A 218 28.38 -14.83 -44.32
CA GLU A 218 27.26 -13.91 -44.20
C GLU A 218 26.64 -14.12 -42.81
N ILE A 219 26.87 -13.16 -41.92
CA ILE A 219 26.22 -13.12 -40.61
C ILE A 219 24.76 -12.79 -40.92
N VAL A 220 23.95 -13.82 -41.15
CA VAL A 220 22.52 -13.74 -40.88
C VAL A 220 22.44 -13.39 -39.40
N LYS A 221 22.19 -12.11 -39.08
CA LYS A 221 21.84 -11.70 -37.73
C LYS A 221 20.62 -12.54 -37.36
N ALA A 222 20.84 -13.58 -36.55
CA ALA A 222 19.75 -14.32 -35.94
C ALA A 222 18.85 -13.29 -35.26
N ILE A 223 17.59 -13.23 -35.68
CA ILE A 223 16.60 -12.37 -35.02
C ILE A 223 16.58 -12.87 -33.58
N PRO A 224 16.93 -12.01 -32.59
CA PRO A 224 16.94 -12.44 -31.20
C PRO A 224 15.57 -13.01 -30.85
N THR A 225 15.54 -14.19 -30.27
CA THR A 225 14.30 -14.89 -29.85
C THR A 225 13.89 -14.50 -28.43
N GLU A 226 14.77 -13.79 -27.70
CA GLU A 226 14.56 -13.32 -26.35
C GLU A 226 15.14 -11.91 -26.16
N PRO A 227 14.63 -11.11 -25.20
CA PRO A 227 15.23 -9.84 -24.85
C PRO A 227 16.61 -10.01 -24.23
N ALA A 228 17.47 -9.01 -24.45
CA ALA A 228 18.75 -8.92 -23.76
C ALA A 228 18.54 -8.87 -22.24
N LYS A 229 19.42 -9.57 -21.50
CA LYS A 229 19.34 -9.62 -20.04
C LYS A 229 19.55 -8.23 -19.43
N HIS A 230 18.66 -7.87 -18.52
CA HIS A 230 18.66 -6.64 -17.77
C HIS A 230 18.57 -6.95 -16.27
N LYS A 231 19.04 -6.05 -15.40
CA LYS A 231 18.89 -6.21 -13.95
C LYS A 231 17.58 -5.55 -13.52
N SER A 232 16.57 -6.32 -13.14
CA SER A 232 15.26 -5.77 -12.74
C SER A 232 15.28 -5.01 -11.41
N GLY A 233 16.33 -5.23 -10.59
CA GLY A 233 16.40 -4.72 -9.23
C GLY A 233 15.64 -5.57 -8.22
N TYR A 234 15.14 -6.76 -8.60
CA TYR A 234 14.48 -7.72 -7.70
C TYR A 234 15.36 -8.93 -7.34
N ALA A 235 16.58 -9.00 -7.85
CA ALA A 235 17.48 -10.14 -7.68
C ALA A 235 17.86 -10.40 -6.20
N HIS A 236 17.77 -9.38 -5.34
CA HIS A 236 17.97 -9.52 -3.89
C HIS A 236 16.79 -10.21 -3.19
N TYR A 237 15.60 -10.22 -3.79
CA TYR A 237 14.46 -11.03 -3.31
C TYR A 237 14.50 -12.45 -3.88
N PHE A 238 14.76 -12.56 -5.19
CA PHE A 238 14.74 -13.82 -5.92
C PHE A 238 15.90 -13.86 -6.93
N SER A 239 16.89 -14.73 -6.69
CA SER A 239 18.15 -14.78 -7.46
C SER A 239 17.97 -15.06 -8.97
N ASN A 240 16.90 -15.77 -9.33
CA ASN A 240 16.59 -16.17 -10.71
C ASN A 240 15.57 -15.26 -11.41
N ILE A 241 15.15 -14.15 -10.80
CA ILE A 241 14.09 -13.28 -11.35
C ILE A 241 14.45 -12.64 -12.70
N ASP A 242 15.75 -12.48 -12.98
CA ASP A 242 16.27 -11.90 -14.22
C ASP A 242 16.53 -12.94 -15.32
N LYS A 243 16.03 -14.18 -15.18
CA LYS A 243 16.27 -15.29 -16.13
C LYS A 243 14.96 -15.84 -16.67
N GLY A 244 14.78 -15.84 -17.99
CA GLY A 244 13.58 -16.37 -18.64
C GLY A 244 12.34 -15.52 -18.34
N ARG A 245 11.17 -16.12 -18.51
CA ARG A 245 9.86 -15.50 -18.25
C ARG A 245 9.48 -15.69 -16.78
N LYS A 246 9.10 -14.61 -16.09
CA LYS A 246 8.71 -14.63 -14.67
C LYS A 246 7.47 -13.79 -14.41
N THR A 247 6.75 -14.14 -13.35
CA THR A 247 5.62 -13.39 -12.81
C THR A 247 5.94 -13.00 -11.37
N LEU A 248 6.20 -11.72 -11.14
CA LEU A 248 6.45 -11.17 -9.81
C LEU A 248 5.16 -10.55 -9.27
N CYS A 249 4.70 -11.04 -8.13
CA CYS A 249 3.49 -10.56 -7.48
C CYS A 249 3.79 -9.77 -6.21
N PHE A 250 2.95 -8.79 -5.91
CA PHE A 250 2.97 -7.98 -4.69
C PHE A 250 1.60 -8.07 -4.04
N PHE A 251 1.51 -8.83 -2.95
CA PHE A 251 0.25 -9.17 -2.33
C PHE A 251 0.21 -8.86 -0.84
N VAL A 252 -0.99 -8.61 -0.34
CA VAL A 252 -1.30 -8.55 1.09
C VAL A 252 -2.06 -9.83 1.45
N PRO A 253 -1.61 -10.62 2.43
CA PRO A 253 -2.24 -11.89 2.81
C PRO A 253 -3.75 -11.79 3.08
N GLY A 254 -4.20 -10.76 3.80
CA GLY A 254 -5.62 -10.53 4.12
C GLY A 254 -6.45 -9.88 3.01
N CYS A 255 -5.85 -9.51 1.87
CA CYS A 255 -6.58 -8.83 0.79
C CYS A 255 -7.29 -9.82 -0.14
N ASP A 256 -8.62 -9.76 -0.20
CA ASP A 256 -9.43 -10.63 -1.07
C ASP A 256 -9.06 -10.49 -2.55
N HIS A 257 -8.83 -9.28 -3.05
CA HIS A 257 -8.39 -9.07 -4.43
C HIS A 257 -7.02 -9.67 -4.73
N CYS A 258 -6.12 -9.74 -3.74
CA CYS A 258 -4.83 -10.44 -3.89
C CYS A 258 -5.02 -11.95 -3.96
N ARG A 259 -5.92 -12.48 -3.13
CA ARG A 259 -6.26 -13.91 -3.10
C ARG A 259 -6.90 -14.36 -4.42
N ASP A 260 -7.80 -13.54 -4.97
CA ASP A 260 -8.45 -13.78 -6.27
C ASP A 260 -7.43 -13.76 -7.41
N ALA A 261 -6.56 -12.73 -7.47
CA ALA A 261 -5.50 -12.67 -8.49
C ALA A 261 -4.55 -13.88 -8.43
N ALA A 262 -4.16 -14.33 -7.23
CA ALA A 262 -3.32 -15.52 -7.06
C ALA A 262 -4.02 -16.81 -7.48
N LYS A 263 -5.34 -16.91 -7.24
CA LYS A 263 -6.15 -18.04 -7.70
C LYS A 263 -6.25 -18.06 -9.23
N GLU A 264 -6.54 -16.94 -9.87
CA GLU A 264 -6.58 -16.82 -11.34
C GLU A 264 -5.23 -17.21 -11.96
N LEU A 265 -4.10 -16.72 -11.42
CA LEU A 265 -2.76 -17.11 -11.84
C LEU A 265 -2.53 -18.62 -11.73
N THR A 266 -3.01 -19.24 -10.64
CA THR A 266 -2.89 -20.68 -10.42
C THR A 266 -3.73 -21.49 -11.42
N GLU A 267 -4.93 -21.02 -11.74
CA GLU A 267 -5.80 -21.63 -12.74
C GLU A 267 -5.20 -21.51 -14.15
N MET A 268 -4.62 -20.36 -14.51
CA MET A 268 -3.92 -20.19 -15.79
C MET A 268 -2.69 -21.08 -15.92
N ARG A 269 -1.91 -21.22 -14.84
CA ARG A 269 -0.73 -22.10 -14.81
C ARG A 269 -1.10 -23.56 -15.12
N LYS A 270 -2.25 -24.05 -14.63
CA LYS A 270 -2.72 -25.42 -14.90
C LYS A 270 -3.01 -25.68 -16.38
N ASN A 271 -3.41 -24.63 -17.11
CA ASN A 271 -3.87 -24.74 -18.50
C ASN A 271 -2.83 -24.27 -19.53
N THR A 272 -1.65 -23.82 -19.09
CA THR A 272 -0.64 -23.20 -19.97
C THR A 272 0.69 -23.94 -19.87
N LYS A 273 1.12 -24.54 -20.98
CA LYS A 273 2.46 -25.10 -21.09
C LYS A 273 3.50 -23.97 -21.01
N ASP A 274 4.56 -24.19 -20.23
CA ASP A 274 5.65 -23.22 -20.02
C ASP A 274 5.20 -21.88 -19.38
N PHE A 275 4.21 -21.93 -18.48
CA PHE A 275 3.74 -20.76 -17.75
C PHE A 275 4.90 -20.09 -16.97
N PRO A 276 5.02 -18.75 -16.99
CA PRO A 276 6.10 -18.05 -16.29
C PRO A 276 6.10 -18.35 -14.79
N GLU A 277 7.26 -18.65 -14.21
CA GLU A 277 7.33 -18.96 -12.79
C GLU A 277 6.83 -17.79 -11.94
N ILE A 278 5.98 -18.11 -10.96
CA ILE A 278 5.38 -17.14 -10.05
C ILE A 278 6.27 -16.99 -8.81
N SER A 279 6.55 -15.75 -8.42
CA SER A 279 7.21 -15.40 -7.17
C SER A 279 6.44 -14.28 -6.48
N ILE A 280 6.29 -14.35 -5.16
CA ILE A 280 5.40 -13.44 -4.42
C ILE A 280 6.19 -12.66 -3.36
N ILE A 281 6.04 -11.35 -3.37
CA ILE A 281 6.43 -10.49 -2.25
C ILE A 281 5.18 -10.19 -1.46
N PHE A 282 5.11 -10.69 -0.22
CA PHE A 282 4.05 -10.37 0.73
C PHE A 282 4.43 -9.14 1.55
N MET A 283 3.46 -8.27 1.76
CA MET A 283 3.55 -7.26 2.80
C MET A 283 3.42 -7.92 4.16
N ASN A 284 4.21 -7.47 5.14
CA ASN A 284 4.10 -7.89 6.54
C ASN A 284 2.88 -7.24 7.21
N GLU A 285 1.69 -7.58 6.71
CA GLU A 285 0.39 -7.23 7.28
C GLU A 285 -0.45 -8.51 7.24
N GLU A 286 -0.94 -8.94 8.41
CA GLU A 286 -1.67 -10.22 8.54
C GLU A 286 -0.88 -11.42 7.98
N ALA A 287 0.44 -11.46 8.19
CA ALA A 287 1.33 -12.49 7.66
C ALA A 287 0.97 -13.92 8.10
N ASP A 288 0.26 -14.07 9.22
CA ASP A 288 -0.31 -15.31 9.71
C ASP A 288 -1.40 -15.89 8.78
N LEU A 289 -1.97 -15.07 7.88
CA LEU A 289 -2.95 -15.51 6.88
C LEU A 289 -2.31 -16.12 5.62
N ILE A 290 -0.99 -16.10 5.45
CA ILE A 290 -0.30 -16.66 4.26
C ILE A 290 -0.69 -18.13 3.98
N PRO A 291 -0.79 -19.04 4.97
CA PRO A 291 -1.26 -20.41 4.71
C PRO A 291 -2.70 -20.45 4.17
N ALA A 292 -3.59 -19.62 4.70
CA ALA A 292 -4.98 -19.50 4.23
C ALA A 292 -5.04 -18.88 2.82
N PHE A 293 -4.15 -17.92 2.52
CA PHE A 293 -3.96 -17.33 1.20
C PHE A 293 -3.62 -18.41 0.17
N PHE A 294 -2.59 -19.22 0.41
CA PHE A 294 -2.20 -20.27 -0.53
C PHE A 294 -3.22 -21.39 -0.66
N LYS A 295 -3.89 -21.74 0.44
CA LYS A 295 -5.03 -22.68 0.40
C LYS A 295 -6.14 -22.18 -0.53
N TYR A 296 -6.44 -20.88 -0.50
CA TYR A 296 -7.42 -20.29 -1.40
C TYR A 296 -6.93 -20.21 -2.85
N ALA A 297 -5.66 -19.82 -3.06
CA ALA A 297 -5.04 -19.76 -4.39
C ALA A 297 -4.94 -21.15 -5.04
N GLY A 298 -4.82 -22.21 -4.24
CA GLY A 298 -4.77 -23.61 -4.69
C GLY A 298 -3.38 -24.10 -5.08
N ALA A 299 -2.32 -23.34 -4.78
CA ALA A 299 -0.92 -23.71 -4.92
C ALA A 299 -0.03 -22.80 -4.05
N GLU A 300 1.13 -23.30 -3.64
CA GLU A 300 2.17 -22.52 -2.97
C GLU A 300 3.23 -22.07 -3.98
N TYR A 301 3.80 -20.89 -3.73
CA TYR A 301 4.81 -20.27 -4.59
C TYR A 301 5.98 -19.75 -3.75
N PRO A 302 7.20 -19.65 -4.31
CA PRO A 302 8.30 -18.97 -3.65
C PRO A 302 7.90 -17.56 -3.23
N TYR A 303 8.08 -17.24 -1.95
CA TYR A 303 7.70 -15.94 -1.42
C TYR A 303 8.76 -15.32 -0.50
N LYS A 304 8.64 -13.99 -0.32
CA LYS A 304 9.37 -13.19 0.67
C LYS A 304 8.37 -12.29 1.39
N ILE A 305 8.60 -12.07 2.68
CA ILE A 305 7.82 -11.11 3.47
C ILE A 305 8.68 -9.88 3.67
N ILE A 306 8.13 -8.68 3.44
CA ILE A 306 8.81 -7.42 3.66
C ILE A 306 7.90 -6.43 4.41
N GLU A 307 8.52 -5.55 5.19
CA GLU A 307 7.81 -4.53 5.96
C GLU A 307 6.96 -3.58 5.09
N VAL A 308 5.95 -2.95 5.69
CA VAL A 308 4.95 -2.11 5.00
C VAL A 308 5.58 -0.98 4.18
N ILE A 309 6.52 -0.23 4.77
CA ILE A 309 7.18 0.89 4.07
C ILE A 309 8.01 0.42 2.86
N PRO A 310 8.96 -0.54 2.99
CA PRO A 310 9.69 -1.03 1.84
C PRO A 310 8.79 -1.74 0.82
N PHE A 311 7.71 -2.39 1.25
CA PHE A 311 6.71 -2.94 0.34
C PHE A 311 6.14 -1.87 -0.59
N TRP A 312 5.62 -0.78 -0.04
CA TRP A 312 5.06 0.31 -0.85
C TRP A 312 6.10 0.98 -1.75
N LYS A 313 7.35 1.09 -1.29
CA LYS A 313 8.46 1.60 -2.11
C LYS A 313 8.73 0.72 -3.33
N VAL A 314 8.77 -0.59 -3.13
CA VAL A 314 9.08 -1.56 -4.20
C VAL A 314 7.89 -1.72 -5.16
N LEU A 315 6.66 -1.66 -4.65
CA LEU A 315 5.44 -1.63 -5.46
C LEU A 315 5.45 -0.41 -6.39
N GLY A 316 5.86 0.75 -5.87
CA GLY A 316 6.06 2.00 -6.60
C GLY A 316 4.98 3.05 -6.34
N SER A 317 5.35 4.32 -6.49
CA SER A 317 4.46 5.46 -6.26
C SER A 317 3.19 5.41 -7.13
N GLY A 318 2.05 5.78 -6.54
CA GLY A 318 0.74 5.79 -7.19
C GLY A 318 0.09 4.43 -7.45
N LYS A 319 0.76 3.31 -7.13
CA LYS A 319 0.23 1.96 -7.36
C LYS A 319 -0.40 1.37 -6.12
N ASP A 320 -1.28 0.39 -6.29
CA ASP A 320 -1.95 -0.31 -5.19
C ASP A 320 -1.92 -1.83 -5.37
N THR A 321 -2.27 -2.57 -4.32
CA THR A 321 -2.40 -4.03 -4.38
C THR A 321 -3.77 -4.45 -4.92
N PRO A 322 -3.90 -5.61 -5.58
CA PRO A 322 -2.84 -6.57 -5.94
C PRO A 322 -1.89 -6.02 -7.01
N GLY A 323 -0.59 -6.30 -6.92
CA GLY A 323 0.37 -6.04 -7.99
C GLY A 323 0.78 -7.33 -8.70
N VAL A 324 0.71 -7.38 -10.03
CA VAL A 324 1.18 -8.51 -10.84
C VAL A 324 2.03 -7.98 -11.99
N LYS A 325 3.31 -8.37 -12.01
CA LYS A 325 4.29 -7.91 -12.99
C LYS A 325 4.81 -9.07 -13.83
N TYR A 326 4.80 -8.90 -15.14
CA TYR A 326 5.43 -9.81 -16.09
C TYR A 326 6.84 -9.34 -16.45
N LEU A 327 7.81 -10.24 -16.28
CA LEU A 327 9.23 -10.02 -16.54
C LEU A 327 9.74 -11.02 -17.58
N TRP A 328 10.63 -10.58 -18.47
CA TRP A 328 11.42 -11.49 -19.29
C TRP A 328 12.89 -11.06 -19.33
N ASN A 329 13.77 -11.93 -18.83
CA ASN A 329 15.21 -11.67 -18.70
C ASN A 329 15.50 -10.36 -17.94
N GLY A 330 14.70 -10.08 -16.90
CA GLY A 330 14.81 -8.88 -16.06
C GLY A 330 14.28 -7.58 -16.70
N ASN A 331 13.55 -7.68 -17.82
CA ASN A 331 12.84 -6.57 -18.44
C ASN A 331 11.36 -6.59 -18.06
N ASP A 332 10.83 -5.44 -17.65
CA ASP A 332 9.42 -5.25 -17.34
C ASP A 332 8.62 -5.07 -18.64
N TYR A 333 7.60 -5.90 -18.85
CA TYR A 333 6.72 -5.83 -20.03
C TYR A 333 5.32 -5.34 -19.70
N LYS A 334 4.81 -5.71 -18.52
CA LYS A 334 3.48 -5.29 -18.08
C LYS A 334 3.42 -5.34 -16.56
N TYR A 335 2.70 -4.38 -15.99
CA TYR A 335 2.48 -4.31 -14.56
C TYR A 335 1.02 -3.94 -14.28
N TYR A 336 0.26 -4.91 -13.82
CA TYR A 336 -1.10 -4.74 -13.31
C TYR A 336 -1.02 -4.37 -11.84
N TRP A 337 -1.86 -3.46 -11.39
CA TRP A 337 -1.91 -3.02 -10.00
C TRP A 337 -3.28 -2.46 -9.62
N GLY A 338 -3.65 -2.63 -8.36
CA GLY A 338 -4.89 -2.13 -7.79
C GLY A 338 -6.15 -2.80 -8.34
N ILE A 339 -7.28 -2.15 -8.10
CA ILE A 339 -8.63 -2.64 -8.47
C ILE A 339 -9.32 -1.76 -9.54
N GLY A 340 -8.67 -0.68 -9.97
CA GLY A 340 -9.17 0.25 -10.97
C GLY A 340 -8.79 -0.15 -12.39
N ASP A 341 -8.46 0.83 -13.23
CA ASP A 341 -8.18 0.63 -14.66
C ASP A 341 -6.96 -0.26 -14.93
N ASN A 342 -6.02 -0.33 -13.99
CA ASN A 342 -4.81 -1.15 -14.09
C ASN A 342 -4.96 -2.52 -13.41
N LYS A 343 -6.16 -2.90 -12.98
CA LYS A 343 -6.41 -4.18 -12.29
C LYS A 343 -5.90 -5.36 -13.11
N PHE A 344 -5.61 -6.45 -12.41
CA PHE A 344 -5.21 -7.69 -13.05
C PHE A 344 -6.29 -8.18 -14.02
N ASP A 345 -5.86 -8.49 -15.25
CA ASP A 345 -6.71 -9.03 -16.31
C ASP A 345 -6.08 -10.34 -16.79
N ALA A 346 -6.70 -11.46 -16.41
CA ALA A 346 -6.23 -12.79 -16.76
C ALA A 346 -6.18 -13.03 -18.28
N ALA A 347 -7.12 -12.47 -19.05
CA ALA A 347 -7.16 -12.66 -20.50
C ALA A 347 -6.03 -11.88 -21.20
N ASP A 348 -5.82 -10.62 -20.80
CA ASP A 348 -4.67 -9.83 -21.28
C ASP A 348 -3.34 -10.49 -20.88
N PHE A 349 -3.24 -10.98 -19.65
CA PHE A 349 -2.05 -11.68 -19.17
C PHE A 349 -1.77 -12.97 -19.95
N GLN A 350 -2.78 -13.80 -20.18
CA GLN A 350 -2.65 -15.03 -20.98
C GLN A 350 -2.19 -14.74 -22.41
N ASN A 351 -2.72 -13.68 -23.02
CA ASN A 351 -2.30 -13.22 -24.34
C ASN A 351 -0.88 -12.64 -24.34
N LEU A 352 -0.44 -12.04 -23.23
CA LEU A 352 0.90 -11.49 -23.10
C LEU A 352 1.96 -12.59 -23.01
N ILE A 353 1.73 -13.62 -22.20
CA ILE A 353 2.71 -14.68 -21.96
C ILE A 353 2.86 -15.65 -23.15
N SER A 354 1.85 -15.73 -24.01
CA SER A 354 1.87 -16.57 -25.22
C SER A 354 2.62 -15.93 -26.40
N LYS A 355 2.83 -14.61 -26.38
CA LYS A 355 3.50 -13.88 -27.47
C LYS A 355 5.00 -14.22 -27.56
N PRO A 356 5.53 -14.42 -28.78
CA PRO A 356 6.96 -14.48 -28.99
C PRO A 356 7.60 -13.09 -28.77
N TYR A 357 8.91 -13.06 -28.50
CA TYR A 357 9.63 -11.80 -28.26
C TYR A 357 9.49 -10.78 -29.40
N SER A 358 9.38 -11.23 -30.65
CA SER A 358 9.17 -10.35 -31.82
C SER A 358 7.90 -9.51 -31.76
N GLU A 359 6.88 -9.96 -31.01
CA GLU A 359 5.59 -9.29 -30.87
C GLU A 359 5.48 -8.48 -29.58
N LEU A 360 6.40 -8.69 -28.64
CA LEU A 360 6.47 -7.95 -27.39
C LEU A 360 7.25 -6.64 -27.59
N LYS A 361 6.53 -5.59 -27.97
CA LYS A 361 7.07 -4.22 -27.96
C LYS A 361 7.25 -3.76 -26.52
N LYS A 362 8.41 -3.17 -26.21
CA LYS A 362 8.63 -2.43 -24.97
C LYS A 362 7.84 -1.13 -24.97
#